data_AF-A0A5C8UY57-F1
#
_entry.id   AF-A0A5C8UY57-F1
#
_cell.length_a   1.000
_cell.length_b   1.000
_cell.length_c   1.000
_cell.angle_alpha   90.00
_cell.angle_beta   90.00
_cell.angle_gamma   90.00
#
_symmetry.space_group_name_H-M   'P 1'
#
loop_
_entity.id
_entity.type
_entity.pdbx_description
1 polymer ?
#
loop_
_entity_poly.entity_id
_entity_poly.type
_entity_poly.pdbx_seq_one_letter_code
_entity_poly.pdbx_strand_id
1 'polypeptide(L)' 'VDPAEREGEAYRQFWDKLRLGTYQTAEYKRFGKGGREVWIQATYNPINDASGRPVKVVKFATDITAQVRERQRRAE' A
#
# COMPACT_ATOMS: atom_id res chain seq x y z
N VAL A 1 -6.54 6.20 0.33
CA VAL A 1 -6.21 5.72 1.69
C VAL A 1 -7.34 6.18 2.57
N ASP A 2 -7.75 5.40 3.56
CA ASP A 2 -8.71 5.89 4.55
C ASP A 2 -8.18 7.16 5.23
N PRO A 3 -8.98 8.22 5.43
CA PRO A 3 -8.52 9.43 6.10
C PRO A 3 -7.90 9.17 7.48
N ALA A 4 -8.50 8.28 8.29
CA ALA A 4 -8.00 7.94 9.61
C ALA A 4 -6.67 7.17 9.54
N GLU A 5 -6.53 6.27 8.56
CA GLU A 5 -5.27 5.55 8.31
C GLU A 5 -4.16 6.52 7.89
N ARG A 6 -4.46 7.52 7.05
CA ARG A 6 -3.49 8.50 6.54
C ARG A 6 -2.85 9.34 7.65
N GLU A 7 -3.60 9.66 8.70
CA GLU A 7 -3.12 10.45 9.84
C GLU A 7 -2.46 9.59 10.92
N GLY A 8 -2.59 8.26 10.81
CA GLY A 8 -2.08 7.31 11.79
C GLY A 8 -0.55 7.17 11.83
N GLU A 9 -0.07 6.68 12.96
CA GLU A 9 1.36 6.37 13.15
C GLU A 9 1.84 5.29 12.18
N ALA A 10 1.02 4.28 11.89
CA ALA A 10 1.36 3.21 10.95
C ALA A 10 1.67 3.76 9.54
N TYR A 11 0.94 4.80 9.10
CA TYR A 11 1.19 5.44 7.81
C TYR A 11 2.49 6.25 7.81
N ARG A 12 2.82 6.93 8.92
CA ARG A 12 4.12 7.60 9.08
C ARG A 12 5.28 6.60 9.06
N GLN A 13 5.21 5.56 9.88
CA GLN A 13 6.22 4.49 9.94
C GLN A 13 6.39 3.78 8.58
N PHE A 14 5.31 3.57 7.83
CA PHE A 14 5.36 3.06 6.47
C PHE A 14 6.26 3.91 5.57
N TRP A 15 6.08 5.24 5.57
CA TRP A 15 6.91 6.14 4.77
C TRP A 15 8.35 6.23 5.28
N ASP A 16 8.55 6.17 6.60
CA ASP A 16 9.90 6.19 7.18
C ASP A 16 10.70 4.95 6.78
N LYS A 17 10.09 3.76 6.76
CA LYS A 17 10.72 2.54 6.24
C LYS A 17 11.14 2.68 4.77
N LEU A 18 10.28 3.26 3.93
CA LEU A 18 10.61 3.50 2.52
C LEU A 18 11.77 4.49 2.36
N ARG A 19 11.84 5.53 3.19
CA ARG A 19 12.95 6.49 3.21
C ARG A 19 14.28 5.86 3.64
N LEU A 20 14.23 4.78 4.42
CA LEU A 20 15.38 3.96 4.79
C LEU A 20 15.73 2.92 3.71
N GLY A 21 15.05 2.91 2.56
CA GLY A 21 15.29 1.94 1.48
C GLY A 21 14.64 0.58 1.72
N THR A 22 13.82 0.42 2.76
CA THR A 22 13.14 -0.84 3.05
C THR A 22 11.85 -0.92 2.24
N TYR A 23 11.74 -1.95 1.39
CA TYR A 23 10.50 -2.19 0.64
C TYR A 23 9.36 -2.61 1.58
N GLN A 24 8.12 -2.34 1.16
CA GLN A 24 6.94 -2.80 1.89
C GLN A 24 6.00 -3.54 0.95
N THR A 25 5.54 -4.71 1.37
CA THR A 25 4.43 -5.45 0.74
C THR A 25 3.28 -5.62 1.72
N ALA A 26 2.04 -5.39 1.28
CA ALA A 26 0.83 -5.72 2.04
C ALA A 26 -0.42 -5.69 1.15
N GLU A 27 -1.54 -6.13 1.70
CA GLU A 27 -2.87 -5.84 1.16
C GLU A 27 -3.39 -4.52 1.77
N TYR A 28 -3.99 -3.66 0.93
CA TYR A 28 -4.49 -2.36 1.34
C TYR A 28 -5.90 -2.12 0.82
N LYS A 29 -6.78 -1.67 1.69
CA LYS A 29 -8.06 -1.08 1.30
C LYS A 29 -7.83 0.34 0.76
N ARG A 30 -8.38 0.64 -0.40
CA ARG A 30 -8.28 1.93 -1.09
C ARG A 30 -9.63 2.35 -1.64
N PHE A 31 -9.74 3.63 -1.96
CA PHE A 31 -10.95 4.23 -2.52
C PHE A 31 -10.63 4.74 -3.92
N GLY A 32 -11.29 4.17 -4.93
CA GLY A 32 -11.22 4.61 -6.31
C GLY A 32 -12.09 5.84 -6.58
N LYS A 33 -12.17 6.24 -7.86
CA LYS A 33 -13.06 7.32 -8.30
C LYS A 33 -14.50 7.03 -7.86
N GLY A 34 -15.18 8.04 -7.31
CA GLY A 34 -16.54 7.91 -6.79
C GLY A 34 -16.65 7.18 -5.46
N GLY A 35 -15.56 7.02 -4.70
CA GLY A 35 -15.58 6.40 -3.37
C GLY A 35 -15.69 4.88 -3.39
N ARG A 36 -15.56 4.24 -4.56
CA ARG A 36 -15.61 2.77 -4.67
C ARG A 36 -14.48 2.14 -3.87
N GLU A 37 -14.82 1.27 -2.94
CA GLU A 37 -13.84 0.43 -2.24
C GLU A 37 -13.15 -0.55 -3.21
N VAL A 38 -11.82 -0.57 -3.15
CA VAL A 38 -10.94 -1.46 -3.90
C VAL A 38 -9.91 -2.02 -2.94
N TRP A 39 -9.66 -3.32 -3.03
CA TRP A 39 -8.55 -3.94 -2.32
C TRP A 39 -7.40 -4.18 -3.29
N ILE A 40 -6.20 -3.79 -2.89
CA ILE A 40 -4.98 -4.01 -3.68
C ILE A 40 -3.97 -4.80 -2.86
N GLN A 41 -3.33 -5.78 -3.49
CA GLN A 41 -2.04 -6.29 -3.01
C GLN A 41 -0.96 -5.42 -3.64
N ALA A 42 -0.12 -4.77 -2.85
CA ALA A 42 0.85 -3.83 -3.37
C ALA A 42 2.23 -3.95 -2.71
N THR A 43 3.25 -3.79 -3.56
CA THR A 43 4.65 -3.67 -3.14
C THR A 43 5.18 -2.29 -3.50
N TYR A 44 5.72 -1.58 -2.51
CA TYR A 44 6.38 -0.29 -2.65
C TYR A 44 7.89 -0.50 -2.56
N ASN A 45 8.59 -0.17 -3.64
CA ASN A 45 10.02 -0.41 -3.80
C ASN A 45 10.76 0.93 -3.94
N PRO A 46 11.57 1.32 -2.95
CA PRO A 46 12.48 2.45 -3.08
C PRO A 46 13.47 2.22 -4.24
N ILE A 47 13.74 3.28 -5.00
CA ILE A 47 14.81 3.34 -5.98
C ILE A 47 15.86 4.29 -5.45
N ASN A 48 17.08 3.80 -5.35
CA ASN A 48 18.20 4.53 -4.77
C ASN A 48 19.05 5.15 -5.88
N ASP A 49 19.70 6.28 -5.58
CA ASP A 49 20.74 6.85 -6.42
C ASP A 49 22.06 6.08 -6.27
N ALA A 50 23.11 6.51 -7.00
CA ALA A 50 24.43 5.88 -6.94
C ALA A 50 25.10 5.95 -5.56
N SER A 51 24.64 6.85 -4.67
CA SER A 51 25.11 6.95 -3.28
C SER A 51 24.28 6.12 -2.30
N GLY A 52 23.32 5.34 -2.79
CA GLY A 52 22.45 4.50 -1.97
C GLY A 52 21.30 5.27 -1.30
N ARG A 53 21.05 6.54 -1.66
CA ARG A 53 19.95 7.33 -1.07
C ARG A 53 18.65 7.11 -1.87
N PRO A 54 17.52 6.77 -1.23
CA PRO A 54 16.24 6.68 -1.93
C PRO A 54 15.83 8.00 -2.57
N VAL A 55 15.57 7.97 -3.88
CA VAL A 55 15.15 9.15 -4.67
C VAL A 55 13.76 9.00 -5.28
N LYS A 56 13.26 7.77 -5.42
CA LYS A 56 11.92 7.47 -5.95
C LYS A 56 11.33 6.25 -5.24
N VAL A 57 10.02 6.06 -5.37
CA VAL A 57 9.34 4.82 -4.99
C VAL A 57 8.50 4.35 -6.17
N VAL A 58 8.67 3.09 -6.57
CA VAL A 58 7.80 2.44 -7.55
C VAL A 58 6.86 1.50 -6.82
N LYS A 59 5.56 1.64 -7.10
CA LYS A 59 4.51 0.80 -6.55
C LYS A 59 3.97 -0.14 -7.62
N PHE A 60 4.04 -1.44 -7.37
CA PHE A 60 3.28 -2.44 -8.11
C PHE A 60 2.03 -2.76 -7.31
N ALA A 61 0.85 -2.76 -7.94
CA ALA A 61 -0.41 -3.03 -7.28
C ALA A 61 -1.30 -3.90 -8.16
N THR A 62 -1.80 -4.98 -7.58
CA THR A 62 -2.77 -5.89 -8.19
C THR A 62 -4.11 -5.68 -7.51
N ASP A 63 -5.18 -5.49 -8.28
CA ASP A 63 -6.53 -5.46 -7.74
C ASP A 63 -6.93 -6.88 -7.30
N ILE A 64 -7.20 -7.02 -6.00
CA ILE A 64 -7.61 -8.28 -5.36
C ILE A 64 -9.04 -8.17 -4.78
N THR A 65 -9.81 -7.15 -5.17
CA THR A 65 -11.15 -6.87 -4.62
C THR A 65 -12.07 -8.07 -4.70
N ALA A 66 -12.07 -8.78 -5.84
CA ALA A 66 -12.89 -9.98 -6.01
C ALA A 66 -12.49 -11.10 -5.03
N GLN A 67 -11.19 -11.28 -4.81
CA GLN A 67 -10.65 -12.30 -3.91
C GLN A 67 -11.00 -11.98 -2.45
N VAL A 68 -10.88 -10.71 -2.03
CA VAL A 68 -11.26 -10.28 -0.68
C VAL A 68 -12.75 -10.49 -0.43
N ARG A 69 -13.61 -10.11 -1.38
CA ARG A 69 -15.06 -10.31 -1.27
C ARG A 69 -15.45 -11.79 -1.20
N GLU A 70 -14.75 -12.66 -1.93
CA GLU A 70 -14.94 -14.11 -1.83
C GLU A 70 -14.51 -14.63 -0.45
N ARG A 71 -13.35 -14.20 0.07
CA ARG A 71 -12.90 -14.57 1.43
C ARG A 71 -13.89 -14.14 2.51
N GLN A 72 -14.45 -12.93 2.39
CA GLN A 72 -15.47 -12.42 3.32
C GLN A 72 -16.75 -13.26 3.28
N ARG A 73 -17.28 -13.55 2.08
CA ARG A 73 -18.48 -14.40 1.92
C ARG A 73 -18.32 -15.82 2.45
N ARG A 74 -17.11 -16.37 2.44
CA ARG A 74 -16.82 -17.72 2.98
C ARG A 74 -16.65 -17.76 4.49
N ALA A 75 -16.38 -16.61 5.10
CA ALA A 75 -16.19 -16.48 6.54
C ALA A 75 -17.52 -16.18 7.28
N GLU A 76 -18.57 -15.88 6.51
CA GLU A 76 -19.97 -15.80 6.94
C GLU A 76 -20.64 -17.19 6.88
#